data_AF-U5NCH4-F1
#
_entry.id   AF-U5NCH4-F1
#
_cell.length_a   1.000
_cell.length_b   1.000
_cell.length_c   1.000
_cell.angle_alpha   90.00
_cell.angle_beta   90.00
_cell.angle_gamma   90.00
#
_symmetry.space_group_name_H-M   'P 1'
#
loop_
_entity.id
_entity.type
_entity.pdbx_description
1 polymer ?
#
loop_
_entity_poly.entity_id
_entity_poly.type
_entity_poly.pdbx_seq_one_letter_code
_entity_poly.pdbx_strand_id
1 'polypeptide(L)'
;MFPPFTSHGNLASSLFVPILGVGTVILAFWFISKKKEGKEGKKSNKNDLWYLVKEYLKVTNRQGYRIVDLTFYTRANNIALLRDQIAENKEFLEKQKESFVSGKKRSKTEKIKKKLIKKIPFIKKSMNFPKQEEYHKKMELYTLNIIAKKYSYFQNLLNEYEKYSKQKPFQELTKKKLIGEALAKISKNKKMNSRNRYLVCFKTINKYEKISDWEAIEIELFKNPKPKSKEKFKVCFTAAIDYSKELHWIFAEQQKYLKNKEENFKYIEKQIKKDEKRKKLNNKLSFYLSIPKKIGSQLKKKIKNN
;
A
#
# COMPACT_ATOMS: atom_id res chain seq x y z
N MET A 1 -16.87 -58.71 57.50
CA MET A 1 -15.51 -59.15 57.14
C MET A 1 -15.38 -59.05 55.62
N PHE A 2 -14.28 -58.46 55.15
CA PHE A 2 -13.87 -58.12 53.77
C PHE A 2 -14.52 -56.90 53.06
N PRO A 3 -13.73 -56.09 52.31
CA PRO A 3 -14.05 -54.69 51.99
C PRO A 3 -14.14 -54.46 50.44
N PRO A 4 -13.88 -53.24 49.90
CA PRO A 4 -14.75 -52.53 48.95
C PRO A 4 -14.35 -52.69 47.47
N PHE A 5 -15.21 -52.32 46.52
CA PHE A 5 -14.76 -51.92 45.17
C PHE A 5 -15.65 -50.84 44.55
N THR A 6 -15.10 -49.64 44.47
CA THR A 6 -15.46 -48.62 43.48
C THR A 6 -15.03 -49.11 42.10
N SER A 7 -15.88 -48.93 41.08
CA SER A 7 -15.46 -49.03 39.68
C SER A 7 -15.58 -47.66 39.00
N HIS A 8 -14.42 -47.14 38.64
CA HIS A 8 -14.21 -46.04 37.70
C HIS A 8 -14.37 -46.52 36.24
N GLY A 9 -14.70 -45.58 35.35
CA GLY A 9 -14.48 -45.65 33.89
C GLY A 9 -15.78 -45.83 33.11
N ASN A 10 -16.17 -45.00 32.15
CA ASN A 10 -15.40 -44.12 31.27
C ASN A 10 -16.24 -42.89 30.90
N LEU A 11 -15.85 -41.72 31.42
CA LEU A 11 -16.40 -40.40 31.05
C LEU A 11 -15.40 -39.60 30.18
N ALA A 12 -14.52 -40.31 29.46
CA ALA A 12 -13.44 -39.71 28.68
C ALA A 12 -13.69 -39.69 27.15
N SER A 13 -14.92 -39.94 26.69
CA SER A 13 -15.25 -39.91 25.25
C SER A 13 -16.13 -38.73 24.81
N SER A 14 -16.61 -37.86 25.71
CA SER A 14 -17.54 -36.77 25.33
C SER A 14 -16.96 -35.35 25.37
N LEU A 15 -15.79 -35.13 25.98
CA LEU A 15 -15.24 -33.77 26.17
C LEU A 15 -14.27 -33.30 25.07
N PHE A 16 -13.76 -34.19 24.22
CA PHE A 16 -12.78 -33.81 23.17
C PHE A 16 -13.41 -33.41 21.83
N VAL A 17 -14.65 -33.84 21.56
CA VAL A 17 -15.37 -33.51 20.31
C VAL A 17 -15.74 -32.03 20.18
N PRO A 18 -16.23 -31.32 21.23
CA PRO A 18 -16.60 -29.91 21.08
C PRO A 18 -15.40 -28.98 20.91
N ILE A 19 -14.25 -29.31 21.50
CA ILE A 19 -13.04 -28.47 21.45
C ILE A 19 -12.40 -28.49 20.05
N LEU A 20 -12.41 -29.65 19.38
CA LEU A 20 -11.95 -29.79 17.99
C LEU A 20 -12.86 -29.06 17.00
N GLY A 21 -14.17 -29.04 17.23
CA GLY A 21 -15.14 -28.29 16.43
C GLY A 21 -14.93 -26.77 16.50
N VAL A 22 -14.72 -26.24 17.71
CA VAL A 22 -14.48 -24.79 17.89
C VAL A 22 -13.10 -24.39 17.33
N GLY A 23 -12.07 -25.22 17.54
CA GLY A 23 -10.73 -24.98 17.00
C GLY A 23 -10.68 -24.97 15.46
N THR A 24 -11.44 -25.84 14.81
CA THR A 24 -11.54 -25.87 13.33
C THR A 24 -12.31 -24.67 12.78
N VAL A 25 -13.35 -24.19 13.46
CA VAL A 25 -14.06 -22.96 13.08
C VAL A 25 -13.16 -21.73 13.24
N ILE A 26 -12.40 -21.63 14.33
CA ILE A 26 -11.44 -20.52 14.55
C ILE A 26 -10.31 -20.57 13.51
N LEU A 27 -9.76 -21.74 13.20
CA LEU A 27 -8.75 -21.91 12.16
C LEU A 27 -9.31 -21.60 10.77
N ALA A 28 -10.56 -21.97 10.47
CA ALA A 28 -11.23 -21.63 9.22
C ALA A 28 -11.47 -20.12 9.11
N PHE A 29 -11.93 -19.46 10.19
CA PHE A 29 -12.08 -18.00 10.22
C PHE A 29 -10.74 -17.28 10.10
N TRP A 30 -9.69 -17.76 10.77
CA TRP A 30 -8.34 -17.22 10.64
C TRP A 30 -7.81 -17.43 9.22
N PHE A 31 -8.01 -18.59 8.61
CA PHE A 31 -7.59 -18.89 7.24
C PHE A 31 -8.38 -18.09 6.21
N ILE A 32 -9.69 -17.89 6.40
CA ILE A 32 -10.54 -17.04 5.56
C ILE A 32 -10.16 -15.56 5.70
N SER A 33 -9.94 -15.07 6.92
CA SER A 33 -9.47 -13.69 7.18
C SER A 33 -8.09 -13.46 6.57
N LYS A 34 -7.15 -14.39 6.73
CA LYS A 34 -5.80 -14.29 6.14
C LYS A 34 -5.82 -14.43 4.62
N LYS A 35 -6.76 -15.19 4.06
CA LYS A 35 -6.99 -15.30 2.60
C LYS A 35 -7.68 -14.08 2.03
N LYS A 36 -8.50 -13.35 2.81
CA LYS A 36 -9.02 -12.02 2.44
C LYS A 36 -7.92 -10.95 2.45
N GLU A 37 -7.08 -10.93 3.48
CA GLU A 37 -5.91 -10.03 3.52
C GLU A 37 -4.89 -10.31 2.40
N GLY A 38 -4.72 -11.58 2.01
CA GLY A 38 -3.81 -11.98 0.92
C GLY A 38 -4.37 -11.84 -0.50
N LYS A 39 -5.69 -11.68 -0.67
CA LYS A 39 -6.36 -11.56 -1.99
C LYS A 39 -6.82 -10.15 -2.34
N GLU A 40 -6.72 -9.18 -1.44
CA GLU A 40 -6.74 -7.75 -1.80
C GLU A 40 -5.40 -7.26 -2.38
N GLY A 41 -4.63 -8.18 -2.97
CA GLY A 41 -3.56 -7.86 -3.91
C GLY A 41 -4.12 -7.19 -5.16
N LYS A 42 -4.26 -5.86 -5.08
CA LYS A 42 -4.16 -4.87 -6.17
C LYS A 42 -4.27 -5.44 -7.59
N LYS A 43 -5.47 -5.83 -8.03
CA LYS A 43 -5.88 -5.53 -9.41
C LYS A 43 -6.15 -4.03 -9.44
N SER A 44 -5.11 -3.20 -9.52
CA SER A 44 -5.33 -1.76 -9.67
C SER A 44 -5.99 -1.52 -11.03
N ASN A 45 -7.21 -1.00 -11.02
CA ASN A 45 -7.65 0.30 -11.55
C ASN A 45 -6.84 0.97 -12.70
N LYS A 46 -6.07 0.25 -13.52
CA LYS A 46 -5.43 0.83 -14.72
C LYS A 46 -6.47 1.43 -15.66
N ASN A 47 -7.62 0.77 -15.80
CA ASN A 47 -8.75 1.28 -16.55
C ASN A 47 -9.24 2.60 -15.95
N ASP A 48 -9.47 2.64 -14.64
CA ASP A 48 -9.92 3.85 -13.94
C ASP A 48 -8.95 5.02 -14.14
N LEU A 49 -7.64 4.82 -13.93
CA LEU A 49 -6.62 5.87 -14.12
C LEU A 49 -6.59 6.40 -15.55
N TRP A 50 -6.72 5.52 -16.54
CA TRP A 50 -6.77 5.88 -17.95
C TRP A 50 -8.00 6.73 -18.28
N TYR A 51 -9.15 6.41 -17.69
CA TYR A 51 -10.36 7.23 -17.80
C TYR A 51 -10.14 8.62 -17.18
N LEU A 52 -9.40 8.74 -16.08
CA LEU A 52 -9.14 10.05 -15.45
C LEU A 52 -8.37 10.95 -16.39
N VAL A 53 -7.28 10.46 -16.99
CA VAL A 53 -6.49 11.29 -17.90
C VAL A 53 -7.26 11.60 -19.18
N LYS A 54 -8.09 10.67 -19.69
CA LYS A 54 -8.98 10.96 -20.83
C LYS A 54 -9.96 12.08 -20.52
N GLU A 55 -10.61 12.06 -19.36
CA GLU A 55 -11.53 13.12 -18.93
C GLU A 55 -10.80 14.46 -18.77
N TYR A 56 -9.57 14.46 -18.23
CA TYR A 56 -8.74 15.65 -18.16
C TYR A 56 -8.43 16.23 -19.55
N LEU A 57 -8.03 15.37 -20.51
CA LEU A 57 -7.75 15.78 -21.89
C LEU A 57 -9.00 16.33 -22.58
N LYS A 58 -10.17 15.77 -22.27
CA LYS A 58 -11.46 16.27 -22.78
C LYS A 58 -11.75 17.68 -22.26
N VAL A 59 -11.58 17.91 -20.96
CA VAL A 59 -11.82 19.22 -20.32
C VAL A 59 -10.81 20.28 -20.76
N THR A 60 -9.61 19.89 -21.16
CA THR A 60 -8.55 20.79 -21.64
C THR A 60 -8.53 20.96 -23.16
N ASN A 61 -9.63 20.60 -23.86
CA ASN A 61 -9.75 20.69 -25.32
C ASN A 61 -8.67 19.94 -26.11
N ARG A 62 -8.09 18.88 -25.52
CA ARG A 62 -7.09 17.99 -26.14
C ARG A 62 -7.70 16.66 -26.54
N GLN A 63 -8.91 16.71 -27.09
CA GLN A 63 -9.62 15.53 -27.57
C GLN A 63 -8.87 14.90 -28.76
N GLY A 64 -8.67 13.59 -28.70
CA GLY A 64 -7.90 12.83 -29.70
C GLY A 64 -6.42 12.59 -29.37
N TYR A 65 -5.91 13.15 -28.27
CA TYR A 65 -4.59 12.77 -27.76
C TYR A 65 -4.65 11.35 -27.18
N ARG A 66 -3.66 10.50 -27.50
CA ARG A 66 -3.53 9.14 -26.95
C ARG A 66 -2.56 9.17 -25.78
N ILE A 67 -2.87 8.43 -24.70
CA ILE A 67 -1.97 8.30 -23.55
C ILE A 67 -0.90 7.28 -23.90
N VAL A 68 0.38 7.65 -23.74
CA VAL A 68 1.54 6.79 -24.01
C VAL A 68 2.02 6.13 -22.72
N ASP A 69 2.17 6.95 -21.67
CA ASP A 69 2.64 6.51 -20.37
C ASP A 69 1.77 7.16 -19.28
N LEU A 70 1.55 6.42 -18.20
CA LEU A 70 0.67 6.79 -17.10
C LEU A 70 1.16 6.16 -15.80
N THR A 71 1.52 7.01 -14.85
CA THR A 71 1.86 6.62 -13.49
C THR A 71 1.09 7.45 -12.46
N PHE A 72 0.97 6.91 -11.24
CA PHE A 72 0.13 7.46 -10.21
C PHE A 72 0.77 7.30 -8.84
N TYR A 73 0.77 8.37 -8.05
CA TYR A 73 1.43 8.44 -6.74
C TYR A 73 0.46 8.98 -5.68
N THR A 74 0.48 8.38 -4.49
CA THR A 74 -0.33 8.80 -3.35
C THR A 74 0.25 10.06 -2.71
N ARG A 75 -0.60 11.07 -2.48
CA ARG A 75 -0.19 12.22 -1.66
C ARG A 75 -0.45 11.95 -0.19
N ALA A 76 0.39 12.51 0.67
CA ALA A 76 0.15 12.49 2.10
C ALA A 76 -1.14 13.25 2.45
N ASN A 77 -1.99 12.61 3.24
CA ASN A 77 -3.21 13.19 3.81
C ASN A 77 -2.97 13.80 5.19
N ASN A 78 -1.81 13.53 5.80
CA ASN A 78 -1.43 14.10 7.09
C ASN A 78 0.07 14.43 7.11
N ILE A 79 0.45 15.32 8.02
CA ILE A 79 1.79 15.87 8.18
C ILE A 79 2.82 14.83 8.61
N ALA A 80 2.41 13.82 9.38
CA ALA A 80 3.31 12.76 9.82
C ALA A 80 3.72 11.89 8.63
N LEU A 81 2.74 11.46 7.83
CA LEU A 81 2.97 10.73 6.59
C LEU A 81 3.80 11.56 5.61
N LEU A 82 3.53 12.86 5.48
CA LEU A 82 4.34 13.75 4.64
C LEU A 82 5.80 13.75 5.09
N ARG A 83 6.04 13.99 6.39
CA ARG A 83 7.40 14.02 6.95
C ARG A 83 8.13 12.69 6.78
N ASP A 84 7.44 11.57 7.01
CA ASP A 84 7.98 10.24 6.79
C ASP A 84 8.37 10.04 5.32
N GLN A 85 7.50 10.44 4.38
CA GLN A 85 7.80 10.40 2.94
C GLN A 85 9.00 11.29 2.58
N ILE A 86 9.09 12.52 3.12
CA ILE A 86 10.24 13.43 2.87
C ILE A 86 11.53 12.79 3.39
N ALA A 87 11.51 12.30 4.64
CA ALA A 87 12.68 11.72 5.29
C ALA A 87 13.16 10.48 4.55
N GLU A 88 12.25 9.58 4.17
CA GLU A 88 12.57 8.37 3.43
C GLU A 88 13.17 8.71 2.05
N ASN A 89 12.61 9.70 1.36
CA ASN A 89 13.10 10.12 0.05
C ASN A 89 14.48 10.79 0.14
N LYS A 90 14.73 11.61 1.16
CA LYS A 90 16.06 12.17 1.41
C LYS A 90 17.08 11.07 1.75
N GLU A 91 16.76 10.16 2.66
CA GLU A 91 17.64 9.04 3.01
C GLU A 91 17.95 8.19 1.77
N PHE A 92 16.96 7.98 0.90
CA PHE A 92 17.12 7.24 -0.34
C PHE A 92 18.04 7.97 -1.34
N LEU A 93 17.79 9.26 -1.59
CA LEU A 93 18.61 10.06 -2.51
C LEU A 93 20.04 10.21 -2.01
N GLU A 94 20.25 10.34 -0.70
CA GLU A 94 21.58 10.32 -0.09
C GLU A 94 22.28 8.99 -0.34
N LYS A 95 21.60 7.84 -0.12
CA LYS A 95 22.18 6.52 -0.42
C LYS A 95 22.52 6.33 -1.89
N GLN A 96 21.67 6.82 -2.80
CA GLN A 96 21.91 6.74 -4.22
C GLN A 96 23.09 7.62 -4.63
N LYS A 97 23.09 8.89 -4.20
CA LYS A 97 24.22 9.80 -4.41
C LYS A 97 25.51 9.19 -3.87
N GLU A 98 25.46 8.58 -2.70
CA GLU A 98 26.59 7.85 -2.15
C GLU A 98 26.97 6.66 -3.02
N SER A 99 26.06 5.82 -3.52
CA SER A 99 26.45 4.72 -4.42
C SER A 99 27.08 5.20 -5.72
N PHE A 100 26.65 6.36 -6.25
CA PHE A 100 27.27 6.96 -7.44
C PHE A 100 28.62 7.61 -7.15
N VAL A 101 28.76 8.28 -6.00
CA VAL A 101 29.99 8.97 -5.58
C VAL A 101 31.00 8.00 -4.96
N SER A 102 30.57 6.81 -4.52
CA SER A 102 31.39 5.87 -3.77
C SER A 102 31.58 4.50 -4.44
N GLY A 103 32.61 4.46 -5.28
CA GLY A 103 33.61 3.38 -5.18
C GLY A 103 34.40 3.40 -3.84
N LYS A 104 34.14 4.37 -2.96
CA LYS A 104 34.76 4.51 -1.63
C LYS A 104 33.93 3.86 -0.51
N LYS A 105 34.38 2.70 -0.05
CA LYS A 105 33.79 1.97 1.09
C LYS A 105 33.63 2.88 2.32
N ARG A 106 32.37 3.08 2.77
CA ARG A 106 32.07 3.61 4.12
C ARG A 106 32.79 2.82 5.21
N SER A 107 33.36 3.51 6.20
CA SER A 107 33.93 2.89 7.40
C SER A 107 32.85 2.09 8.15
N LYS A 108 33.24 0.94 8.72
CA LYS A 108 32.31 0.04 9.44
C LYS A 108 31.57 0.75 10.58
N THR A 109 32.17 1.79 11.17
CA THR A 109 31.66 2.55 12.32
C THR A 109 30.42 3.41 12.00
N GLU A 110 30.35 4.04 10.83
CA GLU A 110 29.16 4.81 10.42
C GLU A 110 27.93 3.92 10.20
N LYS A 111 28.14 2.73 9.62
CA LYS A 111 27.07 1.74 9.39
C LYS A 111 26.48 1.25 10.71
N ILE A 112 27.31 1.12 11.75
CA ILE A 112 26.90 0.68 13.09
C ILE A 112 26.12 1.79 13.81
N LYS A 113 26.60 3.05 13.77
CA LYS A 113 25.87 4.20 14.35
C LYS A 113 24.47 4.39 13.74
N LYS A 114 24.33 4.34 12.41
CA LYS A 114 23.01 4.45 11.76
C LYS A 114 22.06 3.29 12.11
N LYS A 115 22.58 2.07 12.30
CA LYS A 115 21.77 0.90 12.73
C LYS A 115 21.29 1.03 14.17
N LEU A 116 22.12 1.54 15.07
CA LEU A 116 21.77 1.77 16.48
C LEU A 116 20.69 2.85 16.61
N ILE A 117 20.83 3.97 15.88
CA ILE A 117 19.84 5.06 15.90
C ILE A 117 18.47 4.58 15.39
N LYS A 118 18.42 3.69 14.38
CA LYS A 118 17.16 3.09 13.89
C LYS A 118 16.48 2.14 14.88
N LYS A 119 17.21 1.58 15.86
CA LYS A 119 16.68 0.64 16.84
C LYS A 119 16.15 1.30 18.12
N ILE A 120 16.33 2.61 18.29
CA ILE A 120 15.83 3.33 19.46
C ILE A 120 14.47 3.96 19.10
N PRO A 121 13.33 3.36 19.52
CA PRO A 121 12.00 3.81 19.11
C PRO A 121 11.65 5.22 19.63
N PHE A 122 12.33 5.70 20.67
CA PHE A 122 12.05 6.98 21.33
C PHE A 122 12.74 8.19 20.71
N ILE A 123 13.76 8.00 19.85
CA ILE A 123 14.45 9.10 19.15
C ILE A 123 13.93 9.18 17.71
N LYS A 124 12.61 9.23 17.53
CA LYS A 124 12.07 9.87 16.33
C LYS A 124 12.11 11.36 16.59
N LYS A 125 13.28 12.00 16.41
CA LYS A 125 13.33 13.46 16.28
C LYS A 125 12.27 13.83 15.24
N SER A 126 11.30 14.67 15.62
CA SER A 126 10.29 15.13 14.68
C SER A 126 11.01 15.88 13.57
N MET A 127 11.25 15.21 12.44
CA MET A 127 11.90 15.83 11.31
C MET A 127 10.94 16.87 10.75
N ASN A 128 11.39 18.12 10.71
CA ASN A 128 10.62 19.23 10.16
C ASN A 128 11.22 19.60 8.80
N PHE A 129 10.36 19.83 7.81
CA PHE A 129 10.76 20.15 6.45
C PHE A 129 9.98 21.37 5.95
N PRO A 130 10.28 22.57 6.47
CA PRO A 130 9.40 23.73 6.35
C PRO A 130 9.07 24.12 4.91
N LYS A 131 10.07 24.10 4.00
CA LYS A 131 9.86 24.45 2.58
C LYS A 131 8.91 23.48 1.88
N GLN A 132 9.10 22.17 2.10
CA GLN A 132 8.24 21.13 1.53
C GLN A 132 6.84 21.17 2.14
N GLU A 133 6.75 21.31 3.47
CA GLU A 133 5.47 21.41 4.17
C GLU A 133 4.67 22.64 3.70
N GLU A 134 5.31 23.77 3.48
CA GLU A 134 4.69 24.98 2.94
C GLU A 134 4.18 24.76 1.51
N TYR A 135 4.98 24.14 0.65
CA TYR A 135 4.56 23.77 -0.70
C TYR A 135 3.29 22.90 -0.68
N HIS A 136 3.28 21.85 0.14
CA HIS A 136 2.13 20.96 0.25
C HIS A 136 0.88 21.64 0.80
N LYS A 137 1.02 22.58 1.74
CA LYS A 137 -0.09 23.41 2.25
C LYS A 137 -0.63 24.34 1.16
N LYS A 138 0.23 25.00 0.39
CA LYS A 138 -0.17 25.82 -0.76
C LYS A 138 -0.98 24.99 -1.77
N MET A 139 -0.49 23.80 -2.09
CA MET A 139 -1.19 22.88 -2.99
C MET A 139 -2.53 22.40 -2.42
N GLU A 140 -2.59 22.12 -1.12
CA GLU A 140 -3.83 21.71 -0.44
C GLU A 140 -4.91 22.78 -0.51
N LEU A 141 -4.53 24.04 -0.27
CA LEU A 141 -5.43 25.19 -0.34
C LEU A 141 -5.88 25.47 -1.76
N TYR A 142 -4.95 25.44 -2.72
CA TYR A 142 -5.28 25.61 -4.14
C TYR A 142 -6.28 24.56 -4.62
N THR A 143 -6.03 23.29 -4.27
CA THR A 143 -6.92 22.18 -4.54
C THR A 143 -8.28 22.38 -3.86
N LEU A 144 -8.32 22.85 -2.60
CA LEU A 144 -9.58 23.18 -1.91
C LEU A 144 -10.39 24.28 -2.64
N ASN A 145 -9.75 25.36 -3.07
CA ASN A 145 -10.40 26.45 -3.80
C ASN A 145 -11.07 25.98 -5.09
N ILE A 146 -10.43 25.05 -5.81
CA ILE A 146 -10.96 24.55 -7.10
C ILE A 146 -12.13 23.59 -6.89
N ILE A 147 -12.05 22.70 -5.91
CA ILE A 147 -13.13 21.75 -5.64
C ILE A 147 -14.34 22.41 -4.96
N ALA A 148 -14.13 23.45 -4.16
CA ALA A 148 -15.19 24.22 -3.52
C ALA A 148 -16.18 24.82 -4.55
N LYS A 149 -15.66 25.29 -5.69
CA LYS A 149 -16.48 25.79 -6.82
C LYS A 149 -17.43 24.75 -7.42
N LYS A 150 -17.14 23.46 -7.24
CA LYS A 150 -17.89 22.35 -7.87
C LYS A 150 -18.77 21.58 -6.88
N TYR A 151 -18.50 21.69 -5.57
CA TYR A 151 -19.10 20.84 -4.55
C TYR A 151 -19.37 21.61 -3.26
N SER A 152 -20.64 21.69 -2.87
CA SER A 152 -21.09 22.43 -1.68
C SER A 152 -20.42 21.97 -0.38
N TYR A 153 -20.15 20.67 -0.22
CA TYR A 153 -19.41 20.15 0.92
C TYR A 153 -18.04 20.82 1.10
N PHE A 154 -17.32 21.06 0.00
CA PHE A 154 -16.00 21.71 0.04
C PHE A 154 -16.09 23.22 0.12
N GLN A 155 -17.18 23.83 -0.34
CA GLN A 155 -17.45 25.25 -0.08
C GLN A 155 -17.56 25.51 1.43
N ASN A 156 -18.23 24.64 2.18
CA ASN A 156 -18.29 24.75 3.64
C ASN A 156 -16.90 24.64 4.28
N LEU A 157 -16.03 23.76 3.76
CA LEU A 157 -14.65 23.63 4.23
C LEU A 157 -13.82 24.89 3.94
N LEU A 158 -14.01 25.49 2.77
CA LEU A 158 -13.35 26.73 2.39
C LEU A 158 -13.80 27.89 3.29
N ASN A 159 -15.09 28.02 3.56
CA ASN A 159 -15.62 29.04 4.45
C ASN A 159 -15.04 28.90 5.89
N GLU A 160 -14.94 27.67 6.40
CA GLU A 160 -14.29 27.41 7.69
C GLU A 160 -12.80 27.78 7.66
N TYR A 161 -12.10 27.48 6.57
CA TYR A 161 -10.73 27.95 6.37
C TYR A 161 -10.62 29.47 6.43
N GLU A 162 -11.45 30.20 5.68
CA GLU A 162 -11.43 31.66 5.65
C GLU A 162 -11.70 32.24 7.06
N LYS A 163 -12.67 31.68 7.78
CA LYS A 163 -13.02 32.05 9.15
C LYS A 163 -11.87 31.85 10.15
N TYR A 164 -11.16 30.73 10.06
CA TYR A 164 -10.11 30.37 11.03
C TYR A 164 -8.70 30.82 10.62
N SER A 165 -8.44 31.05 9.33
CA SER A 165 -7.09 31.34 8.79
C SER A 165 -6.36 32.49 9.47
N LYS A 166 -7.10 33.52 9.89
CA LYS A 166 -6.58 34.72 10.57
C LYS A 166 -6.42 34.55 12.08
N GLN A 167 -6.92 33.46 12.66
CA GLN A 167 -6.91 33.25 14.11
C GLN A 167 -5.59 32.63 14.56
N LYS A 168 -4.98 33.20 15.61
CA LYS A 168 -3.71 32.70 16.21
C LYS A 168 -3.73 31.18 16.50
N PRO A 169 -4.81 30.60 17.09
CA PRO A 169 -4.85 29.16 17.34
C PRO A 169 -4.71 28.31 16.07
N PHE A 170 -5.31 28.75 14.96
CA PHE A 170 -5.21 28.05 13.69
C PHE A 170 -3.80 28.16 13.09
N GLN A 171 -3.22 29.36 13.11
CA GLN A 171 -1.86 29.59 12.64
C GLN A 171 -0.85 28.70 13.38
N GLU A 172 -0.97 28.57 14.70
CA GLU A 172 -0.13 27.65 15.48
C GLU A 172 -0.34 26.18 15.12
N LEU A 173 -1.58 25.76 14.83
CA LEU A 173 -1.85 24.40 14.36
C LEU A 173 -1.21 24.13 13.00
N THR A 174 -1.29 25.07 12.05
CA THR A 174 -0.73 24.90 10.70
C THR A 174 0.80 24.84 10.68
N LYS A 175 1.51 25.28 11.73
CA LYS A 175 2.96 25.03 11.86
C LYS A 175 3.27 23.54 12.05
N LYS A 176 2.33 22.77 12.60
CA LYS A 176 2.51 21.36 12.97
C LYS A 176 1.65 20.39 12.18
N LYS A 177 0.71 20.89 11.37
CA LYS A 177 -0.32 20.11 10.65
C LYS A 177 -0.51 20.62 9.24
N LEU A 178 -1.05 19.76 8.37
CA LEU A 178 -1.65 20.17 7.11
C LEU A 178 -2.94 20.97 7.34
N ILE A 179 -3.46 21.64 6.30
CA ILE A 179 -4.62 22.53 6.42
C ILE A 179 -5.87 21.74 6.83
N GLY A 180 -6.16 20.62 6.17
CA GLY A 180 -7.31 19.77 6.48
C GLY A 180 -7.25 19.18 7.89
N GLU A 181 -6.06 18.82 8.36
CA GLU A 181 -5.82 18.38 9.73
C GLU A 181 -6.05 19.49 10.77
N ALA A 182 -5.58 20.70 10.47
CA ALA A 182 -5.76 21.86 11.33
C ALA A 182 -7.25 22.24 11.42
N LEU A 183 -7.95 22.21 10.28
CA LEU A 183 -9.39 22.47 10.19
C LEU A 183 -10.20 21.43 10.96
N ALA A 184 -9.90 20.14 10.77
CA ALA A 184 -10.57 19.07 11.49
C ALA A 184 -10.41 19.20 13.01
N LYS A 185 -9.27 19.71 13.47
CA LYS A 185 -9.00 19.92 14.90
C LYS A 185 -9.72 21.16 15.45
N ILE A 186 -9.66 22.30 14.75
CA ILE A 186 -10.24 23.55 15.24
C ILE A 186 -11.78 23.55 15.17
N SER A 187 -12.35 22.98 14.10
CA SER A 187 -13.81 22.82 13.92
C SER A 187 -14.37 21.61 14.67
N LYS A 188 -13.52 20.77 15.27
CA LYS A 188 -13.85 19.47 15.86
C LYS A 188 -14.51 18.48 14.87
N ASN A 189 -14.44 18.73 13.56
CA ASN A 189 -15.02 17.87 12.53
C ASN A 189 -13.99 16.91 11.92
N LYS A 190 -13.97 15.65 12.37
CA LYS A 190 -13.02 14.62 11.89
C LYS A 190 -13.16 14.29 10.40
N LYS A 191 -14.32 14.50 9.78
CA LYS A 191 -14.55 14.16 8.36
C LYS A 191 -13.72 15.04 7.42
N MET A 192 -13.35 16.25 7.84
CA MET A 192 -12.56 17.21 7.04
C MET A 192 -11.15 16.70 6.68
N ASN A 193 -10.62 15.71 7.42
CA ASN A 193 -9.29 15.15 7.20
C ASN A 193 -9.23 14.02 6.15
N SER A 194 -10.36 13.60 5.59
CA SER A 194 -10.47 12.34 4.82
C SER A 194 -10.17 12.44 3.31
N ARG A 195 -9.37 13.44 2.92
CA ARG A 195 -9.08 13.75 1.52
C ARG A 195 -8.05 12.80 0.91
N ASN A 196 -8.47 12.00 -0.07
CA ASN A 196 -7.58 11.10 -0.81
C ASN A 196 -7.08 11.80 -2.07
N ARG A 197 -5.91 12.43 -1.94
CA ARG A 197 -5.24 13.16 -3.01
C ARG A 197 -4.18 12.31 -3.68
N TYR A 198 -4.01 12.54 -4.96
CA TYR A 198 -3.06 11.79 -5.75
C TYR A 198 -2.43 12.64 -6.84
N LEU A 199 -1.19 12.31 -7.18
CA LEU A 199 -0.46 12.87 -8.30
C LEU A 199 -0.50 11.87 -9.46
N VAL A 200 -1.11 12.27 -10.57
CA VAL A 200 -1.11 11.50 -11.82
C VAL A 200 -0.06 12.12 -12.73
N CYS A 201 0.89 11.31 -13.20
CA CYS A 201 1.90 11.73 -14.16
C CYS A 201 1.67 10.98 -15.47
N PHE A 202 1.67 11.67 -16.60
CA PHE A 202 1.39 11.03 -17.88
C PHE A 202 2.12 11.69 -19.04
N LYS A 203 2.23 10.95 -20.14
CA LYS A 203 2.63 11.42 -21.46
C LYS A 203 1.52 11.16 -22.45
N THR A 204 1.40 12.05 -23.42
CA THR A 204 0.46 11.91 -24.51
C THR A 204 1.17 11.92 -25.85
N ILE A 205 0.51 11.42 -26.88
CA ILE A 205 0.91 11.58 -28.27
C ILE A 205 -0.25 12.27 -28.99
N ASN A 206 0.05 13.33 -29.72
CA ASN A 206 -0.95 14.10 -30.46
C ASN A 206 -1.27 13.44 -31.81
N LYS A 207 -2.16 14.07 -32.59
CA LYS A 207 -2.56 13.59 -33.92
C LYS A 207 -1.40 13.59 -34.94
N TYR A 208 -0.35 14.39 -34.71
CA TYR A 208 0.86 14.48 -35.53
C TYR A 208 1.98 13.56 -35.03
N GLU A 209 1.63 12.55 -34.22
CA GLU A 209 2.56 11.58 -33.63
C GLU A 209 3.68 12.17 -32.76
N LYS A 210 3.55 13.43 -32.35
CA LYS A 210 4.49 14.08 -31.44
C LYS A 210 4.15 13.69 -30.00
N ILE A 211 5.11 13.06 -29.32
CA ILE A 211 5.03 12.73 -27.90
C ILE A 211 5.23 14.01 -27.08
N SER A 212 4.37 14.22 -26.08
CA SER A 212 4.46 15.33 -25.14
C SER A 212 5.55 15.10 -24.11
N ASP A 213 6.00 16.20 -23.50
CA ASP A 213 6.73 16.12 -22.25
C ASP A 213 5.86 15.49 -21.15
N TRP A 214 6.51 15.13 -20.03
CA TRP A 214 5.81 14.63 -18.86
C TRP A 214 4.92 15.72 -18.27
N GLU A 215 3.65 15.40 -18.12
CA GLU A 215 2.67 16.25 -17.47
C GLU A 215 2.29 15.64 -16.11
N ALA A 216 1.98 16.50 -15.14
CA ALA A 216 1.49 16.08 -13.85
C ALA A 216 0.20 16.81 -13.49
N ILE A 217 -0.78 16.08 -12.99
CA ILE A 217 -2.02 16.63 -12.47
C ILE A 217 -2.28 16.10 -11.07
N GLU A 218 -2.82 16.94 -10.22
CA GLU A 218 -3.38 16.53 -8.95
C GLU A 218 -4.86 16.23 -9.11
N ILE A 219 -5.25 15.10 -8.54
CA ILE A 219 -6.64 14.66 -8.48
C ILE A 219 -7.05 14.32 -7.06
N GLU A 220 -8.35 14.40 -6.82
CA GLU A 220 -8.96 13.93 -5.60
C GLU A 220 -10.08 12.93 -5.92
N LEU A 221 -10.09 11.81 -5.21
CA LEU A 221 -11.08 10.74 -5.38
C LEU A 221 -12.14 10.84 -4.27
N PHE A 222 -13.40 10.94 -4.66
CA PHE A 222 -14.55 10.97 -3.76
C PHE A 222 -15.36 9.70 -3.90
N LYS A 223 -15.93 9.19 -2.81
CA LYS A 223 -16.91 8.11 -2.92
C LYS A 223 -18.11 8.60 -3.74
N ASN A 224 -18.57 7.78 -4.67
CA ASN A 224 -19.77 8.13 -5.43
C ASN A 224 -20.98 8.17 -4.49
N PRO A 225 -21.72 9.28 -4.39
CA PRO A 225 -22.90 9.37 -3.53
C PRO A 225 -24.05 8.49 -4.03
N LYS A 226 -24.04 8.06 -5.31
CA LYS A 226 -25.07 7.16 -5.87
C LYS A 226 -24.68 5.70 -5.61
N PRO A 227 -25.34 4.98 -4.70
CA PRO A 227 -24.97 3.61 -4.33
C PRO A 227 -25.13 2.59 -5.47
N LYS A 228 -25.97 2.90 -6.48
CA LYS A 228 -26.22 2.05 -7.66
C LYS A 228 -25.36 2.40 -8.88
N SER A 229 -24.43 3.35 -8.76
CA SER A 229 -23.56 3.72 -9.87
C SER A 229 -22.54 2.61 -10.17
N LYS A 230 -22.23 2.39 -11.45
CA LYS A 230 -21.11 1.53 -11.87
C LYS A 230 -19.75 2.10 -11.41
N GLU A 231 -19.68 3.41 -11.21
CA GLU A 231 -18.45 4.10 -10.78
C GLU A 231 -18.39 4.17 -9.25
N LYS A 232 -17.36 3.55 -8.66
CA LYS A 232 -17.12 3.58 -7.21
C LYS A 232 -16.70 4.96 -6.69
N PHE A 233 -16.01 5.74 -7.52
CA PHE A 233 -15.48 7.04 -7.14
C PHE A 233 -15.82 8.11 -8.19
N LYS A 234 -16.12 9.33 -7.72
CA LYS A 234 -16.14 10.53 -8.55
C LYS A 234 -14.76 11.19 -8.46
N VAL A 235 -14.21 11.60 -9.59
CA VAL A 235 -12.88 12.23 -9.66
C VAL A 235 -13.03 13.72 -9.90
N CYS A 236 -12.25 14.52 -9.17
CA CYS A 236 -12.08 15.93 -9.50
C CYS A 236 -10.63 16.21 -9.85
N PHE A 237 -10.40 16.78 -11.02
CA PHE A 237 -9.14 17.43 -11.36
C PHE A 237 -9.04 18.69 -10.52
N THR A 238 -7.94 18.81 -9.78
CA THR A 238 -7.77 19.90 -8.83
C THR A 238 -6.68 20.85 -9.28
N ALA A 239 -5.57 20.37 -9.84
CA ALA A 239 -4.48 21.24 -10.26
C ALA A 239 -3.65 20.64 -11.39
N ALA A 240 -3.19 21.48 -12.32
CA ALA A 240 -2.01 21.16 -13.11
C ALA A 240 -0.76 21.42 -12.25
N ILE A 241 0.17 20.48 -12.25
CA ILE A 241 1.39 20.51 -11.42
C ILE A 241 2.60 20.54 -12.34
N ASP A 242 3.60 21.32 -11.94
CA ASP A 242 4.91 21.27 -12.57
C ASP A 242 5.61 19.95 -12.22
N TYR A 243 5.68 19.05 -13.20
CA TYR A 243 6.31 17.72 -13.07
C TYR A 243 7.75 17.82 -12.55
N SER A 244 8.51 18.84 -12.96
CA SER A 244 9.91 19.03 -12.57
C SER A 244 10.07 19.24 -11.07
N LYS A 245 9.11 19.94 -10.44
CA LYS A 245 9.09 20.15 -8.99
C LYS A 245 8.74 18.88 -8.22
N GLU A 246 8.10 17.91 -8.87
CA GLU A 246 7.72 16.62 -8.27
C GLU A 246 8.72 15.50 -8.50
N LEU A 247 9.74 15.69 -9.35
CA LEU A 247 10.71 14.65 -9.73
C LEU A 247 11.34 13.94 -8.53
N HIS A 248 11.72 14.68 -7.49
CA HIS A 248 12.33 14.10 -6.30
C HIS A 248 11.40 13.15 -5.52
N TRP A 249 10.09 13.35 -5.63
CA TRP A 249 9.06 12.47 -5.08
C TRP A 249 8.83 11.25 -5.96
N ILE A 250 8.60 11.52 -7.24
CA ILE A 250 8.29 10.54 -8.28
C ILE A 250 9.41 9.50 -8.37
N PHE A 251 10.66 9.96 -8.45
CA PHE A 251 11.83 9.09 -8.59
C PHE A 251 11.99 8.15 -7.39
N ALA A 252 11.83 8.66 -6.17
CA ALA A 252 11.94 7.85 -4.98
C ALA A 252 10.83 6.79 -4.90
N GLU A 253 9.57 7.13 -5.24
CA GLU A 253 8.49 6.15 -5.27
C GLU A 253 8.65 5.09 -6.37
N GLN A 254 9.08 5.48 -7.58
CA GLN A 254 9.37 4.54 -8.67
C GLN A 254 10.43 3.52 -8.26
N GLN A 255 11.53 3.99 -7.66
CA GLN A 255 12.61 3.10 -7.23
C GLN A 255 12.17 2.17 -6.09
N LYS A 256 11.38 2.66 -5.14
CA LYS A 256 10.77 1.79 -4.10
C LYS A 256 9.89 0.72 -4.73
N TYR A 257 9.07 1.09 -5.72
CA TYR A 257 8.23 0.14 -6.44
C TYR A 257 9.06 -0.94 -7.14
N LEU A 258 10.11 -0.55 -7.87
CA LEU A 258 11.01 -1.49 -8.55
C LEU A 258 11.69 -2.43 -7.56
N LYS A 259 12.24 -1.89 -6.47
CA LYS A 259 12.88 -2.68 -5.42
C LYS A 259 11.90 -3.68 -4.77
N ASN A 260 10.69 -3.24 -4.44
CA ASN A 260 9.66 -4.12 -3.87
C ASN A 260 9.25 -5.20 -4.87
N LYS A 261 9.21 -4.89 -6.17
CA LYS A 261 8.93 -5.85 -7.24
C LYS A 261 10.03 -6.92 -7.31
N GLU A 262 11.30 -6.51 -7.26
CA GLU A 262 12.44 -7.44 -7.22
C GLU A 262 12.45 -8.32 -5.96
N GLU A 263 12.20 -7.75 -4.78
CA GLU A 263 12.12 -8.49 -3.53
C GLU A 263 10.97 -9.52 -3.55
N ASN A 264 9.82 -9.14 -4.12
CA ASN A 264 8.69 -10.06 -4.32
C ASN A 264 9.04 -11.19 -5.30
N PHE A 265 9.73 -10.90 -6.41
CA PHE A 265 10.18 -11.96 -7.32
C PHE A 265 11.12 -12.95 -6.64
N LYS A 266 12.11 -12.45 -5.88
CA LYS A 266 13.02 -13.30 -5.09
C LYS A 266 12.28 -14.17 -4.08
N TYR A 267 11.24 -13.61 -3.44
CA TYR A 267 10.39 -14.36 -2.51
C TYR A 267 9.61 -15.46 -3.22
N ILE A 268 8.97 -15.15 -4.36
CA ILE A 268 8.22 -16.12 -5.17
C ILE A 268 9.15 -17.23 -5.66
N GLU A 269 10.32 -16.90 -6.18
CA GLU A 269 11.32 -17.87 -6.64
C GLU A 269 11.75 -18.81 -5.50
N LYS A 270 11.94 -18.27 -4.29
CA LYS A 270 12.26 -19.07 -3.10
C LYS A 270 11.13 -20.01 -2.71
N GLN A 271 9.87 -19.62 -2.88
CA GLN A 271 8.72 -20.50 -2.64
C GLN A 271 8.63 -21.60 -3.70
N ILE A 272 8.79 -21.27 -4.99
CA ILE A 272 8.82 -22.26 -6.08
C ILE A 272 9.91 -23.30 -5.83
N LYS A 273 11.13 -22.88 -5.48
CA LYS A 273 12.23 -23.81 -5.14
C LYS A 273 11.93 -24.71 -3.95
N LYS A 274 11.19 -24.22 -2.94
CA LYS A 274 10.78 -25.03 -1.79
C LYS A 274 9.71 -26.05 -2.18
N ASP A 275 8.75 -25.65 -3.01
CA ASP A 275 7.67 -26.53 -3.47
C ASP A 275 8.18 -27.59 -4.45
N GLU A 276 9.14 -27.26 -5.32
CA GLU A 276 9.85 -28.24 -6.14
C GLU A 276 10.61 -29.26 -5.30
N LYS A 277 11.31 -28.82 -4.25
CA LYS A 277 11.99 -29.73 -3.31
C LYS A 277 10.98 -30.66 -2.61
N ARG A 278 9.83 -30.12 -2.17
CA ARG A 278 8.74 -30.91 -1.58
C ARG A 278 8.15 -31.93 -2.57
N LYS A 279 7.90 -31.53 -3.82
CA LYS A 279 7.45 -32.46 -4.88
C LYS A 279 8.47 -33.56 -5.15
N LYS A 280 9.76 -33.23 -5.24
CA LYS A 280 10.84 -34.23 -5.39
C LYS A 280 10.90 -35.19 -4.20
N LEU A 281 10.74 -34.70 -2.97
CA LEU A 281 10.66 -35.52 -1.76
C LEU A 281 9.43 -36.43 -1.75
N ASN A 282 8.25 -35.90 -2.08
CA ASN A 282 7.02 -36.68 -2.16
C ASN A 282 7.09 -37.75 -3.25
N ASN A 283 7.66 -37.44 -4.43
CA ASN A 283 7.86 -38.41 -5.50
C ASN A 283 8.86 -39.52 -5.11
N LYS A 284 9.92 -39.17 -4.37
CA LYS A 284 10.83 -40.17 -3.80
C LYS A 284 10.11 -41.06 -2.78
N LEU A 285 9.38 -40.47 -1.84
CA LEU A 285 8.59 -41.20 -0.84
C LEU A 285 7.54 -42.12 -1.49
N SER A 286 6.83 -41.66 -2.51
CA SER A 286 5.87 -42.48 -3.25
C SER A 286 6.55 -43.63 -4.01
N PHE A 287 7.77 -43.40 -4.53
CA PHE A 287 8.57 -44.46 -5.13
C PHE A 287 8.94 -45.53 -4.08
N TYR A 288 9.47 -45.14 -2.92
CA TYR A 288 9.81 -46.08 -1.85
C TYR A 288 8.60 -46.82 -1.28
N LEU A 289 7.44 -46.17 -1.15
CA LEU A 289 6.19 -46.80 -0.72
C LEU A 289 5.59 -47.76 -1.77
N SER A 290 6.01 -47.68 -3.04
CA SER A 290 5.55 -48.58 -4.11
C SER A 290 6.35 -49.88 -4.21
N ILE A 291 7.56 -49.92 -3.64
CA ILE A 291 8.45 -51.10 -3.66
C ILE A 291 7.87 -52.29 -2.87
N PRO A 292 7.34 -52.13 -1.64
CA PRO A 292 6.76 -53.25 -0.88
C PRO A 292 5.52 -53.85 -1.54
N LYS A 293 4.72 -53.03 -2.26
CA LYS A 293 3.51 -53.50 -2.95
C LYS A 293 3.84 -54.41 -4.13
N LYS A 294 4.90 -54.10 -4.89
CA LYS A 294 5.37 -54.96 -6.00
C LYS A 294 5.94 -56.28 -5.47
N ILE A 295 6.78 -56.23 -4.43
CA ILE A 295 7.38 -57.43 -3.82
C ILE A 295 6.30 -58.33 -3.19
N GLY A 296 5.35 -57.76 -2.45
CA GLY A 296 4.22 -58.51 -1.87
C GLY A 296 3.29 -59.13 -2.92
N SER A 297 3.08 -58.46 -4.06
CA SER A 297 2.28 -59.01 -5.17
C SER A 297 2.99 -60.17 -5.90
N GLN A 298 4.32 -60.12 -6.02
CA GLN A 298 5.11 -61.20 -6.60
C GLN A 298 5.20 -62.41 -5.66
N LEU A 299 5.34 -62.19 -4.36
CA LEU A 299 5.29 -63.26 -3.35
C LEU A 299 3.91 -63.94 -3.29
N LYS A 300 2.82 -63.17 -3.34
CA LYS A 300 1.46 -63.74 -3.41
C LYS A 300 1.22 -64.56 -4.67
N LYS A 301 1.81 -64.19 -5.82
CA LYS A 301 1.75 -65.01 -7.05
C LYS A 301 2.57 -66.29 -6.94
N LYS A 302 3.72 -66.26 -6.26
CA LYS A 302 4.58 -67.43 -6.07
C LYS A 302 3.98 -68.46 -5.10
N ILE A 303 3.27 -68.01 -4.07
CA ILE A 303 2.56 -68.87 -3.11
C ILE A 303 1.30 -69.50 -3.73
N LYS A 304 0.71 -68.89 -4.77
CA LYS A 304 -0.52 -69.40 -5.42
C LYS A 304 -0.25 -70.42 -6.54
N ASN A 305 1.00 -70.58 -6.93
CA ASN A 305 1.46 -71.50 -7.99
C ASN A 305 2.27 -72.68 -7.44
N ASN A 306 2.38 -72.81 -6.12
CA ASN A 306 2.79 -74.02 -5.40
C ASN A 306 1.57 -74.52 -4.62
#